data_AF-A0A926R927-F1
#
_entry.id   AF-A0A926R927-F1
#
_cell.length_a   1.000
_cell.length_b   1.000
_cell.length_c   1.000
_cell.angle_alpha   90.00
_cell.angle_beta   90.00
_cell.angle_gamma   90.00
#
_symmetry.space_group_name_H-M   'P 1'
#
loop_
_entity.id
_entity.type
_entity.pdbx_description
1 polymer ?
#
loop_
_entity_poly.entity_id
_entity_poly.type
_entity_poly.pdbx_seq_one_letter_code
_entity_poly.pdbx_strand_id
1 'polypeptide(L)' 'QGPNFEFSTETREELYYTKEKLLDNGDRWENVLAANIRSDNPYR' A
#
# COMPACT_ATOMS: atom_id res chain seq x y z
N GLN A 1 -5.72 1.06 9.88
CA GLN A 1 -6.08 1.32 8.48
C GLN A 1 -4.87 1.96 7.80
N GLY A 2 -4.33 1.33 6.75
CA GLY A 2 -3.18 1.87 6.01
C GLY A 2 -3.59 3.01 5.07
N PRO A 3 -2.62 3.72 4.46
CA PRO A 3 -2.91 4.85 3.57
C PRO A 3 -3.67 4.45 2.29
N ASN A 4 -3.59 3.18 1.89
CA ASN A 4 -4.32 2.63 0.75
C ASN A 4 -5.67 2.01 1.19
N PHE A 5 -6.59 2.82 1.70
CA PHE A 5 -7.93 2.37 2.15
C PHE A 5 -8.98 2.43 1.03
N GLU A 6 -8.85 3.35 0.08
CA GLU A 6 -9.77 3.52 -1.04
C GLU A 6 -9.24 2.81 -2.29
N PHE A 7 -9.43 1.49 -2.35
CA PHE A 7 -9.01 0.65 -3.49
C PHE A 7 -10.19 -0.09 -4.14
N SER A 8 -11.41 0.39 -3.95
CA SER A 8 -12.60 -0.20 -4.57
C SER A 8 -12.50 -0.15 -6.10
N THR A 9 -12.88 -1.26 -6.74
CA THR A 9 -12.83 -1.43 -8.20
C THR A 9 -14.18 -1.91 -8.73
N GLU A 10 -14.42 -1.74 -10.03
CA GLU A 10 -15.70 -2.09 -10.65
C GLU A 10 -15.83 -3.60 -10.89
N THR A 11 -14.70 -4.29 -11.02
CA THR A 11 -14.64 -5.75 -11.24
C THR A 11 -13.78 -6.45 -10.19
N ARG A 12 -14.04 -7.75 -9.99
CA ARG A 12 -13.28 -8.57 -9.03
C ARG A 12 -11.88 -8.86 -9.54
N GLU A 13 -11.70 -8.95 -10.84
CA GLU A 13 -10.44 -9.22 -11.51
C GLU A 13 -9.40 -8.12 -11.21
N GLU A 14 -9.85 -6.87 -11.05
CA GLU A 14 -8.98 -5.75 -10.68
C GLU A 14 -8.44 -5.86 -9.24
N LEU A 15 -9.07 -6.66 -8.37
CA LEU A 15 -8.57 -6.95 -7.03
C LEU A 15 -7.47 -8.02 -7.02
N TYR A 16 -7.24 -8.71 -8.14
CA TYR A 16 -6.12 -9.64 -8.27
C TYR A 16 -4.83 -8.89 -8.53
N TYR A 17 -3.97 -8.82 -7.51
CA TYR A 17 -2.75 -8.04 -7.58
C TYR A 17 -1.60 -8.90 -8.09
N THR A 18 -1.01 -8.48 -9.21
CA THR A 18 0.25 -9.03 -9.70
C THR A 18 1.43 -8.43 -8.94
N LYS A 19 2.61 -9.01 -9.14
CA LYS A 19 3.86 -8.48 -8.56
C LYS A 19 4.09 -7.03 -9.00
N GLU A 20 3.88 -6.73 -10.28
CA GLU A 20 4.04 -5.40 -10.86
C GLU A 20 3.10 -4.40 -10.19
N LYS A 21 1.82 -4.76 -10.03
CA LYS A 21 0.84 -3.92 -9.35
C LYS A 21 1.21 -3.65 -7.89
N LEU A 22 1.78 -4.63 -7.19
CA LEU A 22 2.25 -4.45 -5.82
C LEU A 22 3.47 -3.52 -5.74
N LEU A 23 4.41 -3.64 -6.68
CA LEU A 23 5.59 -2.77 -6.75
C LEU A 23 5.18 -1.32 -7.05
N ASP A 24 4.30 -1.12 -8.04
CA ASP A 24 3.76 0.21 -8.37
C ASP A 24 3.02 0.85 -7.18
N ASN A 25 2.27 0.05 -6.43
CA ASN A 25 1.62 0.51 -5.20
C ASN A 25 2.65 0.88 -4.14
N GLY A 26 3.75 0.12 -4.01
CA GLY A 26 4.87 0.42 -3.13
C GLY A 26 5.47 1.79 -3.46
N ASP A 27 5.85 2.00 -4.72
CA ASP A 27 6.45 3.25 -5.20
C ASP A 27 5.54 4.46 -4.96
N ARG A 28 4.22 4.31 -5.16
CA ARG A 28 3.23 5.38 -4.91
C ARG A 28 3.14 5.79 -3.44
N TRP A 29 3.30 4.83 -2.53
CA TRP A 29 3.08 5.04 -1.09
C TRP A 29 4.37 5.09 -0.27
N GLU A 30 5.54 4.96 -0.90
CA GLU A 30 6.85 4.83 -0.25
C GLU A 30 7.09 5.90 0.82
N ASN A 31 6.81 7.17 0.50
CA ASN A 31 7.01 8.29 1.44
C ASN A 31 6.19 8.13 2.72
N VAL A 32 4.94 7.69 2.61
CA VAL A 32 4.02 7.52 3.74
C VAL A 32 4.37 6.25 4.52
N LEU A 33 4.68 5.16 3.81
CA LEU A 33 5.12 3.91 4.43
C LEU A 33 6.41 4.12 5.23
N ALA A 34 7.40 4.80 4.67
CA ALA A 34 8.66 5.13 5.35
C ALA A 34 8.44 6.03 6.57
N ALA A 35 7.49 6.97 6.53
CA ALA A 35 7.13 7.78 7.70
C ALA A 35 6.47 6.93 8.80
N ASN A 36 5.52 6.08 8.44
CA ASN A 36 4.82 5.19 9.37
C ASN A 36 5.77 4.19 10.02
N ILE A 37 6.65 3.55 9.24
CA ILE A 37 7.65 2.61 9.76
C ILE A 37 8.59 3.32 10.75
N ARG A 38 9.09 4.52 10.43
CA ARG A 38 9.94 5.28 11.35
C ARG A 38 9.22 5.61 12.67
N SER A 39 7.95 5.99 12.59
CA SER A 39 7.14 6.29 13.78
C SER A 39 6.81 5.06 14.62
N ASP A 40 6.66 3.91 13.99
CA ASP A 40 6.27 2.64 14.62
C ASP A 40 7.47 1.82 15.11
N ASN A 41 8.69 2.15 14.65
CA ASN A 41 9.94 1.48 15.02
C ASN A 41 10.14 1.30 16.54
N PRO A 42 9.79 2.27 17.42
CA PRO A 42 9.93 2.07 18.87
C PRO A 42 8.98 1.03 19.48
N TYR A 43 7.94 0.62 18.75
CA TYR A 43 6.87 -0.26 19.22
C TYR A 43 6.83 -1.63 18.51
N ARG A 44 7.81 -1.90 17.65
CA ARG A 44 7.94 -3.11 16.85
C ARG A 44 9.08 -4.02 17.31
#